data_AF-A0A1Y1LGB4-F1
#
_entry.id   AF-A0A1Y1LGB4-F1
#
_cell.length_a   1.000
_cell.length_b   1.000
_cell.length_c   1.000
_cell.angle_alpha   90.00
_cell.angle_beta   90.00
_cell.angle_gamma   90.00
#
_symmetry.space_group_name_H-M   'P 1'
#
loop_
_entity.id
_entity.type
_entity.pdbx_description
1 polymer ?
#
loop_
_entity_poly.entity_id
_entity_poly.type
_entity_poly.pdbx_seq_one_letter_code
_entity_poly.pdbx_strand_id
1 'polypeptide(L)'
;RRISFAAALLYGPEIIILDEPTVGLDPILRESVWRYLIDLVDREQCTIVLTTHYIEETRQAHKVGLMRKGYVIAESSPRALLQRFQVDTLEGVFLKLSTLQDITEKDGSTRFVCRIQDDFTCSTAKKYNHPVRTSSPKHKIKALVWKQFVTLLRNVPLLLFTVMSAALSVSLFFIGVGHDPTGITVAQVNYETNRSYCAPIHCDSTSLSCNYLEILSSRFSNLRHLSSEGEAYALLRSGQIQAFFVVKDDFSPNMRRRIFDSRNLLTPAGVDVYRDYTAKDIAMYTKKVTVDAFDEFTSLFLDSCNVNRKLMKAPINVETPVYGEASVET
;
A
#
# COMPACT_ATOMS: atom_id res chain seq x y z
N ARG A 1 -32.78 6.93 1.10
CA ARG A 1 -33.93 7.07 2.03
C ARG A 1 -34.81 5.82 2.06
N ARG A 2 -35.45 5.39 0.95
CA ARG A 2 -36.27 4.16 0.91
C ARG A 2 -35.53 2.88 1.35
N ILE A 3 -34.28 2.71 0.92
CA ILE A 3 -33.44 1.57 1.35
C ILE A 3 -33.15 1.63 2.86
N SER A 4 -32.93 2.83 3.41
CA SER A 4 -32.68 3.02 4.84
C SER A 4 -33.93 2.69 5.67
N PHE A 5 -35.11 3.11 5.19
CA PHE A 5 -36.40 2.76 5.78
C PHE A 5 -36.63 1.25 5.74
N ALA A 6 -36.45 0.61 4.57
CA ALA A 6 -36.54 -0.84 4.45
C ALA A 6 -35.54 -1.57 5.36
N ALA A 7 -34.32 -1.07 5.50
CA ALA A 7 -33.31 -1.65 6.38
C ALA A 7 -33.68 -1.55 7.86
N ALA A 8 -34.38 -0.49 8.28
CA ALA A 8 -34.88 -0.36 9.65
C ALA A 8 -36.00 -1.37 9.95
N LEU A 9 -36.82 -1.70 8.95
CA LEU A 9 -37.93 -2.66 9.08
C LEU A 9 -37.47 -4.12 9.12
N LEU A 10 -36.28 -4.45 8.61
CA LEU A 10 -35.77 -5.83 8.56
C LEU A 10 -35.73 -6.56 9.91
N TYR A 11 -35.65 -5.82 11.02
CA TYR A 11 -35.55 -6.39 12.36
C TYR A 11 -36.90 -6.53 13.07
N GLY A 12 -38.02 -6.13 12.44
CA GLY A 12 -39.35 -6.15 13.05
C GLY A 12 -39.43 -5.36 14.36
N PRO A 13 -39.08 -4.06 14.36
CA PRO A 13 -39.05 -3.25 15.59
C PRO A 13 -40.47 -3.00 16.13
N GLU A 14 -40.63 -3.04 17.45
CA GLU A 14 -41.89 -2.66 18.12
C GLU A 14 -42.12 -1.15 18.13
N ILE A 15 -41.05 -0.35 18.02
CA ILE A 15 -41.11 1.12 17.96
C ILE A 15 -40.24 1.60 16.81
N ILE A 16 -40.80 2.45 15.95
CA ILE A 16 -40.10 3.10 14.84
C ILE A 16 -40.20 4.61 15.00
N ILE A 17 -39.05 5.29 14.91
CA ILE A 17 -38.98 6.75 14.88
C ILE A 17 -38.51 7.17 13.48
N LEU A 18 -39.34 7.95 12.80
CA LEU A 18 -39.09 8.41 11.43
C LEU A 18 -38.98 9.93 11.40
N ASP A 19 -37.82 10.42 10.97
CA ASP A 19 -37.65 11.86 10.73
C ASP A 19 -38.01 12.19 9.28
N GLU A 20 -39.10 12.94 9.09
CA GLU A 20 -39.53 13.48 7.79
C GLU A 20 -39.53 12.45 6.63
N PRO A 21 -40.21 11.29 6.78
CA PRO A 21 -40.06 10.15 5.88
C PRO A 21 -40.58 10.40 4.46
N THR A 22 -41.46 11.38 4.29
CA THR A 22 -42.18 11.71 3.05
C THR A 22 -41.59 12.90 2.29
N VAL A 23 -40.59 13.60 2.84
CA VAL A 23 -39.90 14.72 2.18
C VAL A 23 -39.27 14.27 0.86
N GLY A 24 -39.59 15.00 -0.21
CA GLY A 24 -39.03 14.78 -1.55
C GLY A 24 -39.62 13.56 -2.27
N LEU A 25 -40.73 13.01 -1.79
CA LEU A 25 -41.52 12.00 -2.49
C LEU A 25 -42.69 12.64 -3.23
N ASP A 26 -43.02 12.07 -4.39
CA ASP A 26 -44.22 12.41 -5.16
C ASP A 26 -45.50 12.11 -4.34
N PRO A 27 -46.61 12.85 -4.56
CA PRO A 27 -47.85 12.70 -3.80
C PRO A 27 -48.39 11.27 -3.75
N ILE A 28 -48.34 10.54 -4.87
CA ILE A 28 -48.83 9.16 -4.96
C ILE A 28 -47.98 8.21 -4.11
N LEU A 29 -46.66 8.36 -4.14
CA LEU A 29 -45.74 7.51 -3.38
C LEU A 29 -45.86 7.77 -1.89
N ARG A 30 -46.05 9.02 -1.50
CA ARG A 30 -46.32 9.42 -0.11
C ARG A 30 -47.56 8.73 0.43
N GLU A 31 -48.65 8.73 -0.32
CA GLU A 31 -49.88 8.03 0.10
C GLU A 31 -49.64 6.53 0.25
N SER A 32 -48.90 5.91 -0.68
CA SER A 32 -48.50 4.50 -0.56
C SER A 32 -47.65 4.21 0.68
N VAL A 33 -46.71 5.09 1.04
CA VAL A 33 -45.90 4.97 2.25
C VAL A 33 -46.78 5.09 3.49
N TRP A 34 -47.69 6.06 3.53
CA TRP A 34 -48.62 6.24 4.64
C TRP A 34 -49.52 5.04 4.87
N ARG A 35 -50.12 4.49 3.80
CA ARG A 35 -50.93 3.27 3.90
C ARG A 35 -50.11 2.10 4.45
N TYR A 36 -48.85 1.97 4.03
CA TYR A 36 -47.96 0.92 4.55
C TYR A 36 -47.62 1.12 6.04
N LEU A 37 -47.39 2.35 6.49
CA LEU A 37 -47.16 2.65 7.91
C LEU A 37 -48.40 2.30 8.76
N ILE A 38 -49.59 2.62 8.28
CA ILE A 38 -50.85 2.27 8.95
C ILE A 38 -51.00 0.75 9.04
N ASP A 39 -50.79 0.03 7.94
CA ASP A 39 -50.87 -1.43 7.90
C ASP A 39 -49.87 -2.09 8.88
N LEU A 40 -48.68 -1.50 9.04
CA LEU A 40 -47.67 -1.96 10.00
C LEU A 40 -48.13 -1.79 11.45
N VAL A 41 -48.76 -0.66 11.78
CA VAL A 41 -49.33 -0.41 13.12
C VAL A 41 -50.45 -1.41 13.40
N ASP A 42 -51.36 -1.60 12.44
CA ASP A 42 -52.55 -2.43 12.60
C ASP A 42 -52.23 -3.93 12.68
N ARG A 43 -51.29 -4.42 11.87
CA ARG A 43 -50.96 -5.86 11.79
C ARG A 43 -49.86 -6.31 12.73
N GLU A 44 -48.82 -5.50 12.89
CA GLU A 44 -47.60 -5.89 13.62
C GLU A 44 -47.51 -5.27 15.01
N GLN A 45 -48.54 -4.54 15.46
CA GLN A 45 -48.59 -3.82 16.74
C GLN A 45 -47.39 -2.88 16.96
N CYS A 46 -46.83 -2.36 15.87
CA CYS A 46 -45.70 -1.44 15.90
C CYS A 46 -46.17 -0.03 16.27
N THR A 47 -45.48 0.63 17.20
CA THR A 47 -45.68 2.06 17.50
C THR A 47 -44.80 2.91 16.60
N ILE A 48 -45.39 3.81 15.84
CA ILE A 48 -44.65 4.69 14.91
C ILE A 48 -44.75 6.14 15.40
N VAL A 49 -43.60 6.78 15.59
CA VAL A 49 -43.48 8.21 15.84
C VAL A 49 -42.84 8.83 14.61
N LEU A 50 -43.52 9.77 13.96
CA LEU A 50 -43.02 10.45 12.79
C LEU A 50 -43.10 11.97 12.93
N THR A 51 -42.12 12.66 12.36
CA THR A 51 -42.15 14.10 12.14
C THR A 51 -42.51 14.37 10.68
N THR A 52 -43.30 15.40 10.43
CA THR A 52 -43.61 15.84 9.07
C THR A 52 -43.88 17.35 9.08
N HIS A 53 -43.34 18.04 8.09
CA HIS A 53 -43.66 19.44 7.80
C HIS A 53 -44.99 19.60 7.04
N TYR A 54 -45.58 18.50 6.54
CA TYR A 54 -46.89 18.51 5.89
C TYR A 54 -47.99 18.19 6.91
N ILE A 55 -48.62 19.23 7.44
CA ILE A 55 -49.67 19.12 8.47
C ILE A 55 -50.81 18.19 8.03
N GLU A 56 -51.23 18.28 6.78
CA GLU A 56 -52.32 17.43 6.24
C GLU A 56 -52.04 15.92 6.29
N GLU A 57 -50.77 15.50 6.24
CA GLU A 57 -50.39 14.08 6.39
C GLU A 57 -50.78 13.53 7.78
N THR A 58 -50.75 14.39 8.80
CA THR A 58 -51.05 14.01 10.18
C THR A 58 -52.53 13.71 10.41
N ARG A 59 -53.42 14.02 9.45
CA ARG A 59 -54.86 13.73 9.55
C ARG A 59 -55.14 12.23 9.73
N GLN A 60 -54.30 11.37 9.15
CA GLN A 60 -54.46 9.91 9.24
C GLN A 60 -53.84 9.32 10.52
N ALA A 61 -53.15 10.13 11.32
CA ALA A 61 -52.50 9.66 12.55
C ALA A 61 -53.50 9.46 13.69
N HIS A 62 -53.22 8.48 14.54
CA HIS A 62 -53.98 8.24 15.78
C HIS A 62 -53.90 9.44 16.76
N LYS A 63 -52.75 10.09 16.79
CA LYS A 63 -52.44 11.22 17.68
C LYS A 63 -51.47 12.18 16.97
N VAL A 64 -51.69 13.48 17.16
CA VAL A 64 -50.85 14.55 16.59
C VAL A 64 -50.36 15.45 17.70
N GLY A 65 -49.04 15.65 17.72
CA GLY A 65 -48.36 16.65 18.53
C GLY A 65 -47.96 17.84 17.66
N LEU A 66 -48.44 19.03 17.98
CA LEU A 66 -48.02 20.27 17.34
C LEU A 66 -46.95 20.92 18.20
N MET A 67 -45.83 21.32 17.60
CA MET A 67 -44.69 21.91 18.30
C MET A 67 -44.30 23.27 17.71
N ARG A 68 -43.93 24.23 18.57
CA ARG A 68 -43.41 25.55 18.17
C ARG A 68 -42.47 26.11 19.24
N LYS A 69 -41.36 26.73 18.81
CA LYS A 69 -40.32 27.31 19.69
C LYS A 69 -39.80 26.34 20.77
N GLY A 70 -39.72 25.05 20.44
CA GLY A 70 -39.25 24.01 21.37
C GLY A 70 -40.30 23.45 22.35
N TYR A 71 -41.55 23.93 22.29
CA TYR A 71 -42.64 23.47 23.15
C TYR A 71 -43.72 22.74 22.36
N VAL A 72 -44.33 21.71 22.95
CA VAL A 72 -45.56 21.09 22.43
C VAL A 72 -46.73 22.00 22.78
N ILE A 73 -47.36 22.57 21.75
CA ILE A 73 -48.48 23.52 21.90
C ILE A 73 -49.84 22.81 21.96
N ALA A 74 -49.94 21.60 21.39
CA ALA A 74 -51.12 20.75 21.49
C ALA A 74 -50.76 19.28 21.23
N GLU A 75 -51.44 18.36 21.91
CA GLU A 75 -51.33 16.92 21.70
C GLU A 75 -52.73 16.30 21.85
N SER A 76 -53.30 15.78 20.78
CA SER A 76 -54.56 15.03 20.82
C SER A 76 -54.80 14.30 19.48
N SER A 77 -55.94 13.63 19.33
CA SER A 77 -56.32 13.08 18.02
C SER A 77 -56.68 14.23 17.06
N PRO A 78 -56.45 14.08 15.74
CA PRO A 78 -56.81 15.08 14.73
C PRO A 78 -58.27 15.56 14.87
N ARG A 79 -59.19 14.62 15.07
CA ARG A 79 -60.63 14.90 15.20
C ARG A 79 -60.94 15.73 16.44
N ALA A 80 -60.32 15.43 17.58
CA ALA A 80 -60.52 16.18 18.82
C ALA A 80 -59.97 17.60 18.72
N LEU A 81 -58.82 17.80 18.04
CA LEU A 81 -58.26 19.13 17.79
C LEU A 81 -59.19 19.98 16.91
N LEU A 82 -59.70 19.43 15.80
CA LEU A 82 -60.62 20.13 14.91
C LEU A 82 -61.90 20.56 15.65
N GLN A 83 -62.49 19.66 16.44
CA GLN A 83 -63.68 19.95 17.25
C GLN A 83 -63.43 21.01 18.32
N ARG A 84 -62.31 20.90 19.06
CA ARG A 84 -61.96 21.81 20.15
C ARG A 84 -61.76 23.25 19.68
N PHE A 85 -61.14 23.44 18.52
CA PHE A 85 -60.82 24.77 18.00
C PHE A 85 -61.83 25.30 16.96
N GLN A 86 -62.86 24.51 16.63
CA GLN A 86 -63.90 24.84 15.65
C GLN A 86 -63.29 25.31 14.32
N VAL A 87 -62.47 24.45 13.71
CA VAL A 87 -61.84 24.69 12.41
C VAL A 87 -61.90 23.43 11.56
N ASP A 88 -61.97 23.59 10.23
CA ASP A 88 -62.08 22.48 9.27
C ASP A 88 -60.73 21.84 8.91
N THR A 89 -59.62 22.55 9.13
CA THR A 89 -58.26 22.10 8.78
C THR A 89 -57.30 22.11 9.97
N LEU A 90 -56.35 21.18 9.97
CA LEU A 90 -55.32 21.11 11.02
C LEU A 90 -54.33 22.28 10.91
N GLU A 91 -54.08 22.80 9.71
CA GLU A 91 -53.32 24.03 9.50
C GLU A 91 -53.99 25.21 10.22
N GLY A 92 -55.32 25.31 10.16
CA GLY A 92 -56.07 26.36 10.84
C GLY A 92 -56.01 26.24 12.37
N VAL A 93 -56.00 25.02 12.90
CA VAL A 93 -55.74 24.77 14.34
C VAL A 93 -54.34 25.26 14.72
N PHE A 94 -53.32 24.91 13.94
CA PHE A 94 -51.94 25.32 14.19
C PHE A 94 -51.78 26.85 14.12
N LEU A 95 -52.45 27.51 13.18
CA LEU A 95 -52.44 28.97 13.06
C LEU A 95 -53.07 29.64 14.29
N LYS A 96 -54.25 29.18 14.74
CA LYS A 96 -54.90 29.70 15.97
C LYS A 96 -54.02 29.51 17.21
N LEU A 97 -53.37 28.35 17.35
CA LEU A 97 -52.46 28.09 18.46
C LEU A 97 -51.22 29.00 18.40
N SER A 98 -50.70 29.24 17.19
CA SER A 98 -49.54 30.11 16.98
C SER A 98 -49.84 31.56 17.34
N THR A 99 -51.00 32.10 16.94
CA THR A 99 -51.39 33.47 17.29
C THR A 99 -51.61 33.63 18.80
N LEU A 100 -52.25 32.65 19.45
CA LEU A 100 -52.41 32.64 20.91
C LEU A 100 -51.05 32.65 21.64
N GLN A 101 -50.08 31.87 21.15
CA GLN A 101 -48.73 31.87 21.71
C GLN A 101 -48.02 33.22 21.54
N ASP A 102 -48.14 33.85 20.38
CA ASP A 102 -47.50 35.16 20.11
C ASP A 102 -48.15 36.31 20.92
N ILE A 103 -49.45 36.24 21.20
CA ILE A 103 -50.14 37.19 22.10
C ILE A 103 -49.64 37.02 23.53
N THR A 104 -49.55 35.77 24.01
CA THR A 104 -49.10 35.48 25.38
C THR A 104 -47.65 35.90 25.63
N GLU A 105 -46.77 35.71 24.63
CA GLU A 105 -45.38 36.17 24.72
C GLU A 105 -45.26 37.70 24.84
N LYS A 106 -46.17 38.46 24.22
CA LYS A 106 -46.18 39.93 24.31
C LYS A 106 -46.67 40.43 25.67
N ASP A 107 -47.55 39.70 26.34
CA ASP A 107 -48.08 40.04 27.67
C ASP A 107 -47.13 39.67 28.83
N GLY A 108 -45.94 39.13 28.56
CA GLY A 108 -44.91 38.85 29.58
C GLY A 108 -45.27 37.75 30.59
N SER A 109 -46.48 37.17 30.51
CA SER A 109 -46.89 36.00 31.29
C SER A 109 -46.30 34.74 30.70
N THR A 110 -45.07 34.43 31.08
CA THR A 110 -44.44 33.14 30.80
C THR A 110 -45.21 32.02 31.48
N ARG A 111 -46.15 31.38 30.75
CA ARG A 111 -46.65 30.00 30.98
C ARG A 111 -47.71 29.57 29.95
N PHE A 112 -47.46 29.71 28.64
CA PHE A 112 -48.13 28.82 27.67
C PHE A 112 -47.39 27.48 27.63
N VAL A 113 -47.38 26.80 28.78
CA VAL A 113 -47.28 25.35 28.80
C VAL A 113 -48.75 24.95 28.73
N CYS A 114 -49.20 24.40 27.61
CA CYS A 114 -50.36 23.52 27.68
C CYS A 114 -49.92 22.47 28.72
N ARG A 115 -50.35 22.62 29.99
CA ARG A 115 -50.23 21.54 30.96
C ARG A 115 -50.88 20.38 30.24
N ILE A 116 -50.06 19.42 29.84
CA ILE A 116 -50.54 18.10 29.44
C ILE A 116 -51.40 17.71 30.63
N GLN A 117 -52.71 17.87 30.46
CA GLN A 117 -53.65 17.72 31.54
C GLN A 117 -53.49 16.29 32.03
N ASP A 118 -53.35 16.15 33.35
CA ASP A 118 -52.75 15.04 34.08
C ASP A 118 -53.41 13.67 33.83
N ASP A 119 -53.20 13.08 32.65
CA ASP A 119 -53.54 11.68 32.35
C ASP A 119 -52.31 10.81 32.07
N PHE A 120 -51.10 11.36 32.18
CA PHE A 120 -49.94 10.52 32.49
C PHE A 120 -50.02 10.15 33.97
N THR A 121 -50.94 9.24 34.31
CA THR A 121 -50.67 8.33 35.42
C THR A 121 -49.37 7.64 35.06
N CYS A 122 -48.26 8.14 35.64
CA CYS A 122 -46.97 7.51 35.53
C CYS A 122 -47.06 6.21 36.33
N SER A 123 -47.74 5.23 35.76
CA SER A 123 -47.55 3.83 36.13
C SER A 123 -46.06 3.61 36.04
N THR A 124 -45.45 3.24 37.17
CA THR A 124 -44.03 2.89 37.26
C THR A 124 -43.67 2.09 36.01
N ALA A 125 -42.87 2.70 35.12
CA ALA A 125 -42.60 2.16 33.80
C ALA A 125 -42.26 0.68 33.96
N LYS A 126 -43.09 -0.22 33.41
CA LYS A 126 -42.73 -1.63 33.34
C LYS A 126 -41.35 -1.66 32.70
N LYS A 127 -40.36 -2.25 33.37
CA LYS A 127 -39.06 -2.51 32.77
C LYS A 127 -39.31 -3.46 31.60
N TYR A 128 -39.41 -2.90 30.39
CA TYR A 128 -39.44 -3.66 29.17
C TYR A 128 -38.04 -4.24 28.97
N ASN A 129 -37.86 -5.48 29.41
CA ASN A 129 -36.65 -6.25 29.15
C ASN A 129 -36.72 -6.75 27.70
N HIS A 130 -36.35 -5.91 26.74
CA HIS A 130 -36.09 -6.43 25.39
C HIS A 130 -34.80 -7.26 25.43
N PRO A 131 -34.84 -8.54 25.04
CA PRO A 131 -33.62 -9.28 24.81
C PRO A 131 -32.92 -8.66 23.61
N VAL A 132 -31.89 -7.84 23.87
CA VAL A 132 -31.00 -7.35 22.82
C VAL A 132 -30.35 -8.58 22.20
N ARG A 133 -30.82 -8.99 21.01
CA ARG A 133 -30.17 -10.05 20.22
C ARG A 133 -28.82 -9.54 19.76
N THR A 134 -27.82 -9.66 20.61
CA THR A 134 -26.44 -9.35 20.26
C THR A 134 -25.91 -10.46 19.37
N SER A 135 -25.85 -10.22 18.07
CA SER A 135 -25.11 -11.10 17.15
C SER A 135 -23.64 -11.20 17.61
N SER A 136 -23.11 -12.42 17.59
CA SER A 136 -21.71 -12.70 17.95
C SER A 136 -20.76 -11.84 17.11
N PRO A 137 -19.70 -11.26 17.71
CA PRO A 137 -18.76 -10.39 17.01
C PRO A 137 -18.13 -11.05 15.78
N LYS A 138 -17.95 -12.38 15.79
CA LYS A 138 -17.43 -13.15 14.65
C LYS A 138 -18.33 -13.06 13.41
N HIS A 139 -19.65 -13.12 13.61
CA HIS A 139 -20.61 -13.06 12.51
C HIS A 139 -20.68 -11.65 11.91
N LYS A 140 -20.59 -10.61 12.76
CA LYS A 140 -20.51 -9.21 12.32
C LYS A 140 -19.27 -8.95 11.48
N ILE A 141 -18.09 -9.39 11.94
CA ILE A 141 -16.84 -9.22 11.20
C ILE A 141 -16.90 -9.95 9.87
N LYS A 142 -17.36 -11.22 9.83
CA LYS A 142 -17.50 -11.98 8.58
C LYS A 142 -18.42 -11.27 7.59
N ALA A 143 -19.56 -10.73 8.05
CA ALA A 143 -20.48 -10.00 7.19
C ALA A 143 -19.88 -8.69 6.65
N LEU A 144 -19.13 -7.95 7.47
CA LEU A 144 -18.45 -6.73 7.05
C LEU A 144 -17.34 -7.01 6.04
N VAL A 145 -16.53 -8.05 6.27
CA VAL A 145 -15.48 -8.48 5.33
C VAL A 145 -16.10 -8.91 4.00
N TRP A 146 -17.16 -9.73 4.04
CA TRP A 146 -17.85 -10.15 2.84
C TRP A 146 -18.45 -8.97 2.06
N LYS A 147 -19.10 -8.04 2.76
CA LYS A 147 -19.62 -6.80 2.15
C LYS A 147 -18.50 -6.03 1.46
N GLN A 148 -17.39 -5.80 2.15
CA GLN A 148 -16.26 -5.05 1.61
C GLN A 148 -15.64 -5.76 0.39
N PHE A 149 -15.53 -7.09 0.45
CA PHE A 149 -15.03 -7.90 -0.65
C PHE A 149 -15.91 -7.82 -1.91
N VAL A 150 -17.23 -7.97 -1.75
CA VAL A 150 -18.19 -7.84 -2.86
C VAL A 150 -18.19 -6.41 -3.44
N THR A 151 -18.09 -5.38 -2.58
CA THR A 151 -17.98 -3.99 -3.04
C THR A 151 -16.70 -3.76 -3.83
N LEU A 152 -15.57 -4.33 -3.39
CA LEU A 152 -14.30 -4.24 -4.11
C LEU A 152 -14.38 -4.92 -5.49
N LEU A 153 -14.94 -6.12 -5.57
CA LEU A 153 -15.10 -6.85 -6.85
C LEU A 153 -16.04 -6.15 -7.83
N ARG A 154 -17.05 -5.45 -7.33
CA ARG A 154 -17.94 -4.64 -8.18
C ARG A 154 -17.28 -3.35 -8.68
N ASN A 155 -16.27 -2.84 -7.96
CA ASN A 155 -15.55 -1.64 -8.35
C ASN A 155 -14.29 -1.99 -9.15
N VAL A 156 -14.51 -2.52 -10.36
CA VAL A 156 -13.46 -2.99 -11.29
C VAL A 156 -12.37 -1.93 -11.55
N PRO A 157 -12.68 -0.64 -11.77
CA PRO A 157 -11.64 0.38 -12.01
C PRO A 157 -10.67 0.54 -10.85
N LEU A 158 -11.17 0.54 -9.61
CA LEU A 158 -10.33 0.66 -8.41
C LEU A 158 -9.45 -0.58 -8.23
N LEU A 159 -9.99 -1.76 -8.48
CA LEU A 159 -9.25 -3.02 -8.41
C LEU A 159 -8.12 -3.05 -9.45
N LEU A 160 -8.41 -2.67 -10.69
CA LEU A 160 -7.41 -2.59 -11.76
C LEU A 160 -6.29 -1.61 -11.40
N PHE A 161 -6.63 -0.40 -10.94
CA PHE A 161 -5.64 0.60 -10.53
C PHE A 161 -4.69 0.07 -9.44
N THR A 162 -5.24 -0.63 -8.45
CA THR A 162 -4.47 -1.18 -7.33
C THR A 162 -3.50 -2.27 -7.79
N VAL A 163 -3.94 -3.18 -8.67
CA VAL A 163 -3.08 -4.25 -9.18
C VAL A 163 -2.04 -3.73 -10.15
N MET A 164 -2.43 -2.85 -11.08
CA MET A 164 -1.54 -2.31 -12.10
C MET A 164 -0.46 -1.42 -11.51
N SER A 165 -0.78 -0.62 -10.49
CA SER A 165 0.22 0.23 -9.81
C SER A 165 1.30 -0.61 -9.10
N ALA A 166 0.92 -1.72 -8.46
CA ALA A 166 1.87 -2.64 -7.85
C ALA A 166 2.73 -3.38 -8.90
N ALA A 167 2.12 -3.82 -10.00
CA ALA A 167 2.86 -4.45 -11.10
C ALA A 167 3.86 -3.48 -11.75
N LEU A 168 3.44 -2.22 -11.96
CA LEU A 168 4.28 -1.18 -12.52
C LEU A 168 5.46 -0.86 -11.60
N SER A 169 5.26 -0.73 -10.29
CA SER A 169 6.35 -0.41 -9.36
C SER A 169 7.43 -1.51 -9.34
N VAL A 170 7.01 -2.77 -9.32
CA VAL A 170 7.91 -3.93 -9.39
C VAL A 170 8.65 -3.96 -10.72
N SER A 171 7.95 -3.69 -11.82
CA SER A 171 8.57 -3.67 -13.16
C SER A 171 9.62 -2.57 -13.29
N LEU A 172 9.32 -1.37 -12.80
CA LEU A 172 10.27 -0.25 -12.79
C LEU A 172 11.50 -0.55 -11.93
N PHE A 173 11.32 -1.22 -10.79
CA PHE A 173 12.43 -1.64 -9.94
C PHE A 173 13.37 -2.60 -10.68
N PHE A 174 12.83 -3.63 -11.33
CA PHE A 174 13.65 -4.58 -12.09
C PHE A 174 14.33 -3.96 -13.31
N ILE A 175 13.66 -3.04 -14.02
CA ILE A 175 14.26 -2.33 -15.15
C ILE A 175 15.40 -1.41 -14.67
N GLY A 176 15.21 -0.73 -13.54
CA GLY A 176 16.18 0.24 -13.03
C GLY A 176 17.43 -0.39 -12.39
N VAL A 177 17.27 -1.51 -11.66
CA VAL A 177 18.34 -2.08 -10.83
C VAL A 177 18.85 -3.42 -11.36
N GLY A 178 18.05 -4.16 -12.13
CA GLY A 178 18.31 -5.57 -12.45
C GLY A 178 19.32 -5.85 -13.56
N HIS A 179 19.91 -4.84 -14.21
CA HIS A 179 20.85 -5.03 -15.31
C HIS A 179 22.31 -4.88 -14.87
N ASP A 180 23.20 -5.72 -15.42
CA ASP A 180 24.65 -5.56 -15.25
C ASP A 180 25.12 -4.23 -15.89
N PRO A 181 26.08 -3.52 -15.28
CA PRO A 181 26.61 -2.26 -15.80
C PRO A 181 27.32 -2.47 -17.14
N THR A 182 26.98 -1.66 -18.15
CA THR A 182 27.59 -1.69 -19.49
C THR A 182 28.48 -0.46 -19.73
N GLY A 183 29.43 -0.57 -20.66
CA GLY A 183 30.29 0.57 -21.03
C GLY A 183 31.46 0.86 -20.07
N ILE A 184 31.81 -0.10 -19.21
CA ILE A 184 32.94 0.05 -18.28
C ILE A 184 34.25 0.07 -19.09
N THR A 185 35.05 1.10 -18.86
CA THR A 185 36.39 1.26 -19.43
C THR A 185 37.43 0.87 -18.39
N VAL A 186 38.20 -0.16 -18.71
CA VAL A 186 39.25 -0.69 -17.83
C VAL A 186 40.61 -0.59 -18.50
N ALA A 187 41.67 -0.58 -17.70
CA ALA A 187 43.03 -0.66 -18.21
C ALA A 187 43.78 -1.88 -17.67
N GLN A 188 44.80 -2.34 -18.39
CA GLN A 188 45.70 -3.37 -17.91
C GLN A 188 47.16 -2.94 -18.06
N VAL A 189 47.97 -3.33 -17.08
CA VAL A 189 49.42 -3.19 -17.07
C VAL A 189 50.00 -4.58 -16.86
N ASN A 190 50.75 -5.08 -17.84
CA ASN A 190 51.39 -6.39 -17.77
C ASN A 190 52.91 -6.23 -17.78
N TYR A 191 53.56 -6.52 -16.64
CA TYR A 191 55.00 -6.48 -16.50
C TYR A 191 55.71 -7.77 -16.93
N GLU A 192 54.96 -8.86 -17.15
CA GLU A 192 55.52 -10.15 -17.53
C GLU A 192 55.65 -10.32 -19.05
N THR A 193 54.66 -9.84 -19.81
CA THR A 193 54.70 -9.90 -21.28
C THR A 193 54.12 -8.65 -21.94
N ASN A 194 54.78 -8.19 -23.01
CA ASN A 194 54.29 -7.10 -23.86
C ASN A 194 53.71 -7.62 -25.19
N ARG A 195 53.07 -8.80 -25.19
CA ARG A 195 52.52 -9.42 -26.40
C ARG A 195 51.04 -9.11 -26.54
N SER A 196 50.64 -8.74 -27.74
CA SER A 196 49.22 -8.53 -28.11
C SER A 196 48.50 -9.83 -28.47
N TYR A 197 49.23 -10.93 -28.66
CA TYR A 197 48.70 -12.24 -29.01
C TYR A 197 49.18 -13.29 -28.01
N CYS A 198 48.24 -14.07 -27.48
CA CYS A 198 48.51 -15.14 -26.54
C CYS A 198 48.43 -16.50 -27.25
N ALA A 199 49.43 -17.36 -27.00
CA ALA A 199 49.37 -18.74 -27.47
C ALA A 199 48.41 -19.56 -26.58
N PRO A 200 47.78 -20.62 -27.13
CA PRO A 200 46.86 -21.46 -26.37
C PRO A 200 47.46 -21.98 -25.06
N ILE A 201 46.61 -22.09 -24.04
CA ILE A 201 47.01 -22.57 -22.72
C ILE A 201 47.40 -24.06 -22.81
N HIS A 202 48.65 -24.36 -22.46
CA HIS A 202 49.17 -25.71 -22.33
C HIS A 202 49.90 -25.86 -21.00
N CYS A 203 50.09 -27.10 -20.55
CA CYS A 203 50.76 -27.36 -19.28
C CYS A 203 52.23 -26.90 -19.25
N ASP A 204 52.88 -26.88 -20.42
CA ASP A 204 54.26 -26.43 -20.59
C ASP A 204 54.39 -24.92 -20.83
N SER A 205 53.26 -24.19 -20.86
CA SER A 205 53.27 -22.74 -21.05
C SER A 205 54.03 -22.04 -19.92
N THR A 206 55.03 -21.25 -20.31
CA THR A 206 55.88 -20.46 -19.38
C THR A 206 55.24 -19.13 -18.99
N SER A 207 54.43 -18.56 -19.87
CA SER A 207 53.69 -17.32 -19.67
C SER A 207 52.19 -17.59 -19.60
N LEU A 208 51.61 -17.36 -18.43
CA LEU A 208 50.20 -17.56 -18.11
C LEU A 208 49.43 -16.24 -18.00
N SER A 209 50.10 -15.12 -17.69
CA SER A 209 49.46 -13.79 -17.56
C SER A 209 48.68 -13.36 -18.80
N CYS A 210 49.23 -13.58 -19.99
CA CYS A 210 48.61 -13.22 -21.26
C CYS A 210 47.21 -13.85 -21.40
N ASN A 211 47.11 -15.17 -21.15
CA ASN A 211 45.86 -15.92 -21.29
C ASN A 211 44.80 -15.49 -20.27
N TYR A 212 45.21 -15.23 -19.03
CA TYR A 212 44.30 -14.68 -18.02
C TYR A 212 43.78 -13.29 -18.42
N LEU A 213 44.66 -12.41 -18.89
CA LEU A 213 44.28 -11.06 -19.33
C LEU A 213 43.39 -11.10 -20.58
N GLU A 214 43.58 -12.06 -21.48
CA GLU A 214 42.70 -12.25 -22.64
C GLU A 214 41.28 -12.64 -22.22
N ILE A 215 41.15 -13.61 -21.30
CA ILE A 215 39.84 -14.00 -20.74
C ILE A 215 39.19 -12.81 -20.03
N LEU A 216 39.95 -12.07 -19.22
CA LEU A 216 39.47 -10.87 -18.54
C LEU A 216 39.03 -9.78 -19.54
N SER A 217 39.81 -9.56 -20.60
CA SER A 217 39.53 -8.57 -21.65
C SER A 217 38.23 -8.85 -22.40
N SER A 218 37.90 -10.13 -22.60
CA SER A 218 36.66 -10.54 -23.28
C SER A 218 35.39 -10.14 -22.51
N ARG A 219 35.50 -9.87 -21.20
CA ARG A 219 34.39 -9.49 -20.31
C ARG A 219 34.14 -7.98 -20.25
N PHE A 220 35.04 -7.17 -20.80
CA PHE A 220 34.92 -5.71 -20.81
C PHE A 220 34.86 -5.18 -22.25
N SER A 221 33.97 -4.22 -22.50
CA SER A 221 33.79 -3.66 -23.84
C SER A 221 34.94 -2.74 -24.28
N ASN A 222 35.59 -2.06 -23.33
CA ASN A 222 36.66 -1.10 -23.60
C ASN A 222 37.85 -1.36 -22.69
N LEU A 223 38.89 -2.01 -23.24
CA LEU A 223 40.15 -2.25 -22.54
C LEU A 223 41.27 -1.39 -23.14
N ARG A 224 42.03 -0.72 -22.27
CA ARG A 224 43.25 0.02 -22.65
C ARG A 224 44.49 -0.71 -22.15
N HIS A 225 45.48 -0.90 -23.03
CA HIS A 225 46.78 -1.42 -22.64
C HIS A 225 47.71 -0.26 -22.27
N LEU A 226 48.28 -0.30 -21.07
CA LEU A 226 49.18 0.73 -20.56
C LEU A 226 50.52 0.12 -20.17
N SER A 227 51.58 0.91 -20.28
CA SER A 227 52.96 0.43 -20.04
C SER A 227 53.40 0.62 -18.58
N SER A 228 52.72 1.48 -17.82
CA SER A 228 53.10 1.87 -16.47
C SER A 228 51.90 2.01 -15.54
N GLU A 229 52.04 1.50 -14.32
CA GLU A 229 51.06 1.66 -13.24
C GLU A 229 50.81 3.15 -12.92
N GLY A 230 51.83 4.01 -12.99
CA GLY A 230 51.66 5.45 -12.73
C GLY A 230 50.73 6.15 -13.74
N GLU A 231 50.77 5.73 -15.00
CA GLU A 231 49.86 6.23 -16.04
C GLU A 231 48.44 5.72 -15.80
N ALA A 232 48.29 4.44 -15.46
CA ALA A 232 47.01 3.83 -15.11
C ALA A 232 46.36 4.52 -13.90
N TYR A 233 47.17 4.83 -12.89
CA TYR A 233 46.73 5.54 -11.69
C TYR A 233 46.27 6.97 -12.01
N ALA A 234 46.98 7.69 -12.88
CA ALA A 234 46.58 9.02 -13.32
C ALA A 234 45.27 9.00 -14.12
N LEU A 235 45.05 7.97 -14.95
CA LEU A 235 43.80 7.78 -15.70
C LEU A 235 42.63 7.41 -14.79
N LEU A 236 42.85 6.57 -13.78
CA LEU A 236 41.84 6.25 -12.77
C LEU A 236 41.48 7.51 -11.97
N ARG A 237 42.48 8.30 -11.56
CA ARG A 237 42.28 9.54 -10.82
C ARG A 237 41.55 10.63 -11.63
N SER A 238 41.75 10.67 -12.94
CA SER A 238 41.06 11.61 -13.83
C SER A 238 39.68 11.12 -14.29
N GLY A 239 39.24 9.93 -13.84
CA GLY A 239 37.93 9.36 -14.17
C GLY A 239 37.79 8.86 -15.61
N GLN A 240 38.91 8.68 -16.33
CA GLN A 240 38.89 8.17 -17.71
C GLN A 240 38.74 6.64 -17.78
N ILE A 241 39.08 5.95 -16.69
CA ILE A 241 38.89 4.51 -16.51
C ILE A 241 38.27 4.28 -15.13
N GLN A 242 37.51 3.20 -14.96
CA GLN A 242 36.84 2.86 -13.69
C GLN A 242 37.63 1.85 -12.84
N ALA A 243 38.51 1.07 -13.49
CA ALA A 243 39.41 0.14 -12.82
C ALA A 243 40.62 -0.16 -13.69
N PHE A 244 41.71 -0.62 -13.06
CA PHE A 244 42.83 -1.21 -13.78
C PHE A 244 43.42 -2.42 -13.07
N PHE A 245 44.03 -3.29 -13.87
CA PHE A 245 44.62 -4.55 -13.43
C PHE A 245 46.13 -4.51 -13.62
N VAL A 246 46.88 -4.88 -12.59
CA VAL A 246 48.34 -4.95 -12.65
C VAL A 246 48.78 -6.39 -12.47
N VAL A 247 49.50 -6.90 -13.47
CA VAL A 247 50.16 -8.20 -13.41
C VAL A 247 51.65 -7.98 -13.21
N LYS A 248 52.17 -8.48 -12.08
CA LYS A 248 53.59 -8.43 -11.73
C LYS A 248 54.41 -9.43 -12.56
N ASP A 249 55.71 -9.23 -12.59
CA ASP A 249 56.69 -10.03 -13.32
C ASP A 249 56.83 -11.47 -12.80
N ASP A 250 56.40 -11.74 -11.58
CA ASP A 250 56.45 -13.05 -10.93
C ASP A 250 55.12 -13.83 -10.97
N PHE A 251 54.14 -13.37 -11.75
CA PHE A 251 52.80 -13.97 -11.82
C PHE A 251 52.82 -15.44 -12.28
N SER A 252 53.32 -15.76 -13.48
CA SER A 252 53.33 -17.14 -13.99
C SER A 252 54.19 -18.09 -13.16
N PRO A 253 55.41 -17.74 -12.73
CA PRO A 253 56.21 -18.66 -11.89
C PRO A 253 55.55 -18.91 -10.53
N ASN A 254 54.93 -17.91 -9.90
CA ASN A 254 54.22 -18.11 -8.63
C ASN A 254 52.91 -18.89 -8.82
N MET A 255 52.19 -18.69 -9.92
CA MET A 255 50.98 -19.45 -10.24
C MET A 255 51.30 -20.94 -10.47
N ARG A 256 52.37 -21.25 -11.21
CA ARG A 256 52.84 -22.64 -11.39
C ARG A 256 53.25 -23.27 -10.06
N ARG A 257 54.02 -22.56 -9.23
CA ARG A 257 54.39 -23.05 -7.88
C ARG A 257 53.15 -23.35 -7.03
N ARG A 258 52.14 -22.49 -7.06
CA ARG A 258 50.89 -22.71 -6.30
C ARG A 258 50.12 -23.97 -6.72
N ILE A 259 50.20 -24.34 -8.00
CA ILE A 259 49.51 -25.51 -8.56
C ILE A 259 50.30 -26.80 -8.33
N PHE A 260 51.62 -26.76 -8.54
CA PHE A 260 52.46 -27.98 -8.53
C PHE A 260 53.25 -28.18 -7.23
N ASP A 261 53.42 -27.15 -6.40
CA ASP A 261 54.17 -27.20 -5.15
C ASP A 261 53.31 -26.77 -3.95
N SER A 262 52.75 -27.76 -3.25
CA SER A 262 51.87 -27.53 -2.08
C SER A 262 52.60 -26.99 -0.84
N ARG A 263 53.93 -26.84 -0.86
CA ARG A 263 54.72 -26.45 0.33
C ARG A 263 54.89 -24.95 0.52
N ASN A 264 54.66 -24.13 -0.51
CA ASN A 264 54.83 -22.66 -0.47
C ASN A 264 53.57 -21.92 -0.96
N LEU A 265 52.48 -22.05 -0.20
CA LEU A 265 51.19 -21.38 -0.47
C LEU A 265 51.16 -19.88 -0.10
N LEU A 266 52.26 -19.34 0.47
CA LEU A 266 52.35 -17.98 1.02
C LEU A 266 52.84 -16.90 0.03
N THR A 267 53.27 -17.25 -1.18
CA THR A 267 53.67 -16.25 -2.18
C THR A 267 52.43 -15.69 -2.91
N PRO A 268 52.20 -14.36 -2.91
CA PRO A 268 51.09 -13.76 -3.61
C PRO A 268 51.30 -13.88 -5.13
N ALA A 269 50.70 -14.90 -5.74
CA ALA A 269 50.53 -14.97 -7.20
C ALA A 269 49.37 -14.05 -7.63
N GLY A 270 49.40 -12.80 -7.17
CA GLY A 270 48.26 -11.89 -7.21
C GLY A 270 48.23 -11.05 -8.48
N VAL A 271 47.03 -10.86 -9.04
CA VAL A 271 46.76 -9.69 -9.87
C VAL A 271 46.22 -8.61 -8.96
N ASP A 272 46.88 -7.45 -8.96
CA ASP A 272 46.47 -6.33 -8.12
C ASP A 272 45.39 -5.54 -8.89
N VAL A 273 44.26 -5.30 -8.21
CA VAL A 273 43.09 -4.67 -8.82
C VAL A 273 42.79 -3.35 -8.14
N TYR A 274 42.98 -2.26 -8.88
CA TYR A 274 42.66 -0.92 -8.44
C TYR A 274 41.32 -0.48 -9.03
N ARG A 275 40.42 0.01 -8.18
CA ARG A 275 39.04 0.34 -8.56
C ARG A 275 38.66 1.70 -8.00
N ASP A 276 37.85 2.43 -8.76
CA ASP A 276 37.11 3.58 -8.22
C ASP A 276 35.88 3.06 -7.46
N TYR A 277 35.75 3.40 -6.18
CA TYR A 277 34.65 2.96 -5.34
C TYR A 277 33.52 3.99 -5.22
N THR A 278 33.63 5.13 -5.92
CA THR A 278 32.57 6.15 -5.99
C THR A 278 31.27 5.57 -6.56
N ALA A 279 31.40 4.60 -7.48
CA ALA A 279 30.29 3.78 -7.98
C ALA A 279 30.41 2.33 -7.45
N LYS A 280 29.81 2.06 -6.28
CA LYS A 280 29.90 0.76 -5.59
C LYS A 280 29.50 -0.43 -6.48
N ASP A 281 28.46 -0.28 -7.31
CA ASP A 281 27.98 -1.35 -8.20
C ASP A 281 29.00 -1.71 -9.27
N ILE A 282 29.65 -0.72 -9.87
CA ILE A 282 30.73 -0.93 -10.85
C ILE A 282 31.92 -1.60 -10.17
N ALA A 283 32.33 -1.11 -9.00
CA ALA A 283 33.45 -1.69 -8.27
C ALA A 283 33.19 -3.16 -7.87
N MET A 284 31.96 -3.49 -7.43
CA MET A 284 31.54 -4.85 -7.10
C MET A 284 31.47 -5.73 -8.35
N TYR A 285 30.91 -5.22 -9.44
CA TYR A 285 30.85 -5.92 -10.73
C TYR A 285 32.27 -6.24 -11.25
N THR A 286 33.18 -5.26 -11.25
CA THR A 286 34.58 -5.48 -11.65
C THR A 286 35.21 -6.58 -10.80
N LYS A 287 35.03 -6.56 -9.46
CA LYS A 287 35.56 -7.62 -8.59
C LYS A 287 35.00 -8.99 -8.96
N LYS A 288 33.69 -9.10 -9.15
CA LYS A 288 33.03 -10.36 -9.54
C LYS A 288 33.60 -10.88 -10.86
N VAL A 289 33.63 -10.04 -11.89
CA VAL A 289 34.15 -10.40 -13.22
C VAL A 289 35.62 -10.84 -13.15
N THR A 290 36.45 -10.18 -12.34
CA THR A 290 37.85 -10.60 -12.15
C THR A 290 37.95 -11.99 -11.52
N VAL A 291 37.15 -12.27 -10.50
CA VAL A 291 37.13 -13.60 -9.83
C VAL A 291 36.64 -14.68 -10.79
N ASP A 292 35.55 -14.42 -11.51
CA ASP A 292 34.96 -15.37 -12.48
C ASP A 292 35.95 -15.66 -13.62
N ALA A 293 36.63 -14.63 -14.16
CA ALA A 293 37.66 -14.78 -15.18
C ALA A 293 38.87 -15.60 -14.69
N PHE A 294 39.24 -15.45 -13.41
CA PHE A 294 40.33 -16.21 -12.84
C PHE A 294 39.96 -17.69 -12.65
N ASP A 295 38.73 -17.98 -12.24
CA ASP A 295 38.23 -19.35 -12.11
C ASP A 295 38.20 -20.06 -13.46
N GLU A 296 37.71 -19.38 -14.50
CA GLU A 296 37.73 -19.86 -15.89
C GLU A 296 39.15 -20.14 -16.38
N PHE A 297 40.07 -19.18 -16.22
CA PHE A 297 41.48 -19.33 -16.55
C PHE A 297 42.11 -20.55 -15.86
N THR A 298 41.86 -20.70 -14.55
CA THR A 298 42.41 -21.79 -13.75
C THR A 298 41.85 -23.13 -14.19
N SER A 299 40.54 -23.21 -14.48
CA SER A 299 39.92 -24.43 -15.00
C SER A 299 40.55 -24.85 -16.33
N LEU A 300 40.76 -23.91 -17.26
CA LEU A 300 41.38 -24.20 -18.56
C LEU A 300 42.83 -24.69 -18.41
N PHE A 301 43.60 -24.07 -17.53
CA PHE A 301 44.98 -24.49 -17.26
C PHE A 301 45.06 -25.86 -16.58
N LEU A 302 44.24 -26.11 -15.55
CA LEU A 302 44.20 -27.41 -14.85
C LEU A 302 43.75 -28.54 -15.76
N ASP A 303 42.76 -28.28 -16.63
CA ASP A 303 42.32 -29.24 -17.65
C ASP A 303 43.45 -29.55 -18.65
N SER A 304 44.24 -28.55 -19.06
CA SER A 304 45.41 -28.75 -19.93
C SER A 304 46.52 -29.61 -19.29
N CYS A 305 46.55 -29.66 -17.96
CA CYS A 305 47.51 -30.45 -17.17
C CYS A 305 46.94 -31.78 -16.64
N ASN A 306 45.66 -32.09 -16.92
CA ASN A 306 44.96 -33.26 -16.38
C ASN A 306 44.97 -33.33 -14.83
N VAL A 307 44.84 -32.18 -14.17
CA VAL A 307 44.82 -32.03 -12.70
C VAL A 307 43.38 -31.79 -12.22
N ASN A 308 43.02 -32.34 -11.04
CA ASN A 308 41.67 -32.23 -10.50
C ASN A 308 41.28 -30.77 -10.15
N ARG A 309 40.10 -30.34 -10.62
CA ARG A 309 39.56 -28.97 -10.55
C ARG A 309 39.35 -28.40 -9.14
N LYS A 310 39.37 -29.22 -8.08
CA LYS A 310 39.01 -28.81 -6.71
C LYS A 310 40.13 -28.14 -5.88
N LEU A 311 41.28 -27.81 -6.46
CA LEU A 311 42.49 -27.46 -5.69
C LEU A 311 42.81 -25.96 -5.55
N MET A 312 42.07 -25.03 -6.14
CA MET A 312 42.52 -23.63 -6.21
C MET A 312 41.42 -22.60 -5.87
N LYS A 313 41.74 -21.67 -4.95
CA LYS A 313 41.03 -20.37 -4.78
C LYS A 313 41.78 -19.28 -5.54
N ALA A 314 41.07 -18.30 -6.10
CA ALA A 314 41.67 -17.17 -6.82
C ALA A 314 42.59 -16.31 -5.92
N PRO A 315 43.88 -16.11 -6.26
CA PRO A 315 44.75 -15.11 -5.66
C PRO A 315 44.50 -13.75 -6.29
N ILE A 316 43.43 -13.07 -5.88
CA ILE A 316 43.16 -11.69 -6.30
C ILE A 316 43.38 -10.79 -5.09
N ASN A 317 44.37 -9.90 -5.17
CA ASN A 317 44.61 -8.89 -4.15
C ASN A 317 43.84 -7.63 -4.55
N VAL A 318 42.86 -7.29 -3.72
CA VAL A 318 42.05 -6.09 -3.92
C VAL A 318 42.68 -4.98 -3.11
N GLU A 319 43.33 -4.04 -3.80
CA GLU A 319 44.00 -2.91 -3.17
C GLU A 319 43.00 -1.88 -2.64
N THR A 320 43.47 -1.01 -1.74
CA THR A 320 42.65 0.09 -1.22
C THR A 320 42.19 1.00 -2.37
N PRO A 321 40.89 1.31 -2.46
CA PRO A 321 40.37 2.12 -3.55
C PRO A 321 40.96 3.53 -3.52
N VAL A 322 41.11 4.13 -4.71
CA VAL A 322 41.67 5.48 -4.87
C VAL A 322 40.69 6.55 -4.37
N TYR A 323 39.38 6.28 -4.50
CA TYR A 323 38.29 7.10 -4.00
C TYR A 323 37.24 6.24 -3.29
N GLY A 324 36.69 6.76 -2.18
CA GLY A 324 35.71 6.09 -1.33
C GLY A 324 36.35 5.21 -0.24
N GLU A 325 35.63 4.97 0.85
CA GLU A 325 36.06 4.00 1.87
C GLU A 325 35.52 2.61 1.52
N ALA A 326 36.42 1.62 1.44
CA ALA A 326 36.03 0.24 1.47
C ALA A 326 35.61 -0.10 2.90
N SER A 327 34.30 0.01 3.21
CA SER A 327 33.78 -0.57 4.44
C SER A 327 34.17 -2.04 4.47
N VAL A 328 34.94 -2.44 5.49
CA VAL A 328 35.39 -3.81 5.72
C VAL A 328 34.14 -4.66 6.00
N GLU A 329 33.48 -5.12 4.95
CA GLU A 329 32.47 -6.18 5.03
C GLU A 329 33.25 -7.50 5.03
N THR A 330 33.41 -8.03 6.25
CA THR A 330 33.92 -9.37 6.60
C THR A 330 33.15 -10.49 5.92
#